data_AF-J9E5X3-F1
#
_entry.id   AF-J9E5X3-F1
#
_cell.length_a   1.000
_cell.length_b   1.000
_cell.length_c   1.000
_cell.angle_alpha   90.00
_cell.angle_beta   90.00
_cell.angle_gamma   90.00
#
_symmetry.space_group_name_H-M   'P 1'
#
loop_
_entity.id
_entity.type
_entity.pdbx_description
1 polymer ?
#
loop_
_entity_poly.entity_id
_entity_poly.type
_entity_poly.pdbx_seq_one_letter_code
_entity_poly.pdbx_strand_id
1 'polypeptide(L)' 'ISVDVNNVSLREPVPGLSEAKYLKQTDVKPFDTKLTLLENGLKVATEPHYGMYCTVGGLLSFFKGM' A
#
# COMPACT_ATOMS: atom_id res chain seq x y z
N ILE A 1 4.15 6.72 33.47
CA ILE A 1 5.59 7.03 33.36
C ILE A 1 5.76 7.81 32.06
N SER A 2 6.11 9.09 32.15
CA SER A 2 6.43 9.91 30.97
C SER A 2 7.87 9.65 30.55
N VAL A 3 8.08 9.18 29.33
CA VAL A 3 9.42 8.92 28.79
C VAL A 3 9.92 10.18 28.09
N ASP A 4 11.11 10.66 28.44
CA ASP A 4 11.75 11.77 27.71
C ASP A 4 12.31 11.25 26.38
N VAL A 5 11.57 11.50 25.30
CA VAL A 5 11.85 11.01 23.94
C VAL A 5 13.22 11.45 23.40
N ASN A 6 13.82 12.53 23.94
CA ASN A 6 15.13 13.01 23.49
C ASN A 6 16.30 12.19 24.07
N ASN A 7 16.02 11.35 25.07
CA ASN A 7 17.03 10.58 25.80
C ASN A 7 16.84 9.06 25.64
N VAL A 8 15.95 8.63 24.74
CA VAL A 8 15.71 7.21 24.42
C VAL A 8 16.69 6.76 23.33
N SER A 9 17.35 5.63 23.57
CA SER A 9 18.24 4.99 22.59
C SER A 9 17.46 4.60 21.33
N LEU A 10 17.95 4.98 20.15
CA LEU A 10 17.38 4.55 18.86
C LEU A 10 17.72 3.10 18.49
N ARG A 11 18.54 2.42 19.30
CA ARG A 11 18.89 1.00 19.10
C ARG A 11 17.90 0.04 19.74
N GLU A 12 17.05 0.55 20.63
CA GLU A 12 16.07 -0.23 21.35
C GLU A 12 14.66 0.25 20.98
N PRO A 13 13.67 -0.64 20.92
CA PRO A 13 12.27 -0.23 20.71
C PRO A 13 11.82 0.73 21.81
N VAL A 14 11.06 1.76 21.44
CA VAL A 14 10.53 2.72 22.41
C VAL A 14 9.55 2.00 23.35
N PRO A 15 9.76 2.05 24.67
CA PRO A 15 8.91 1.37 25.63
C PRO A 15 7.45 1.86 25.56
N GLY A 16 6.50 0.92 25.57
CA GLY A 16 5.07 1.23 25.58
C GLY A 16 4.45 1.48 24.20
N LEU A 17 5.22 1.45 23.11
CA LEU A 17 4.67 1.41 21.76
C LEU A 17 4.43 -0.04 21.32
N SER A 18 3.34 -0.25 20.58
CA SER A 18 3.04 -1.54 19.96
C SER A 18 4.05 -1.86 18.87
N GLU A 19 4.42 -3.14 18.74
CA GLU A 19 5.27 -3.61 17.66
C GLU A 19 4.62 -3.35 16.29
N ALA A 20 5.36 -2.71 15.39
CA ALA A 20 4.88 -2.43 14.05
C ALA A 20 4.86 -3.72 13.21
N LYS A 21 3.67 -4.17 12.83
CA LYS A 21 3.49 -5.31 11.94
C LYS A 21 3.52 -4.84 10.49
N TYR A 22 4.68 -5.01 9.85
CA TYR A 22 4.80 -4.87 8.41
C TYR A 22 4.48 -6.21 7.74
N LEU A 23 3.92 -6.17 6.54
CA LEU A 23 3.91 -7.34 5.65
C LEU A 23 5.37 -7.78 5.42
N LYS A 24 5.61 -9.03 5.01
CA LYS A 24 6.95 -9.43 4.56
C LYS A 24 7.03 -9.26 3.05
N GLN A 25 8.16 -8.76 2.56
CA GLN A 25 8.37 -8.54 1.12
C GLN A 25 8.20 -9.83 0.30
N THR A 26 8.49 -10.98 0.90
CA THR A 26 8.36 -12.31 0.30
C THR A 26 6.93 -12.70 -0.06
N ASP A 27 5.93 -12.01 0.49
CA ASP A 27 4.51 -12.33 0.27
C ASP A 27 3.93 -11.62 -0.98
N VAL A 28 4.68 -10.70 -1.60
CA VAL A 28 4.25 -9.94 -2.78
C VAL A 28 4.93 -10.47 -4.03
N LYS A 29 4.14 -11.08 -4.93
CA LYS A 29 4.61 -11.54 -6.23
C LYS A 29 4.80 -10.34 -7.18
N PRO A 30 5.98 -10.15 -7.79
CA PRO A 30 6.18 -9.09 -8.77
C PRO A 30 5.25 -9.25 -9.98
N PHE A 31 4.75 -8.13 -10.50
CA PHE A 31 3.93 -8.06 -11.72
C PHE A 31 2.63 -8.88 -11.66
N ASP A 32 2.01 -9.00 -10.47
CA ASP A 32 0.73 -9.73 -10.27
C ASP A 32 -0.49 -8.82 -10.49
N THR A 33 -0.53 -8.11 -11.62
CA THR A 33 -1.69 -7.27 -11.98
C THR A 33 -2.92 -8.15 -12.22
N LYS A 34 -4.03 -7.81 -11.55
CA LYS A 34 -5.35 -8.40 -11.75
C LYS A 34 -6.27 -7.39 -12.42
N LEU A 35 -6.92 -7.82 -13.49
CA LEU A 35 -7.94 -7.05 -14.19
C LEU A 35 -9.33 -7.59 -13.85
N THR A 36 -10.24 -6.71 -13.46
CA THR A 36 -11.64 -7.03 -13.21
C THR A 36 -12.53 -6.16 -14.09
N LEU A 37 -13.45 -6.80 -14.80
CA LEU A 37 -14.53 -6.12 -15.52
C LEU A 37 -15.76 -6.14 -14.62
N LEU A 38 -16.23 -4.96 -14.23
CA LEU A 38 -17.46 -4.81 -13.45
C LEU A 38 -18.69 -4.94 -14.36
N GLU A 39 -19.84 -5.27 -13.78
CA GLU A 39 -21.11 -5.44 -14.52
C GLU A 39 -21.54 -4.19 -15.29
N ASN A 40 -21.16 -3.01 -14.79
CA ASN A 40 -21.41 -1.73 -15.45
C ASN A 40 -20.42 -1.40 -16.59
N GLY A 41 -19.51 -2.32 -16.93
CA GLY A 41 -18.53 -2.18 -18.00
C GLY A 41 -17.24 -1.46 -17.62
N LEU A 42 -17.09 -0.99 -16.38
CA LEU A 42 -15.83 -0.41 -15.90
C LEU A 42 -14.74 -1.46 -15.74
N LYS A 43 -13.51 -1.10 -16.11
CA LYS A 43 -12.32 -1.94 -15.94
C LYS A 43 -11.53 -1.44 -14.74
N VAL A 44 -11.25 -2.34 -13.80
CA VAL A 44 -10.42 -2.07 -12.62
C VAL A 44 -9.15 -2.92 -12.74
N ALA A 45 -7.98 -2.29 -12.69
CA ALA A 45 -6.70 -2.95 -12.62
C ALA A 45 -6.11 -2.73 -11.21
N THR A 46 -5.67 -3.80 -10.56
CA THR A 46 -5.02 -3.75 -9.24
C THR A 46 -3.74 -4.58 -9.26
N GLU A 47 -2.70 -4.10 -8.59
CA GLU A 47 -1.46 -4.87 -8.39
C GLU A 47 -1.03 -4.73 -6.93
N PRO A 48 -0.87 -5.85 -6.19
CA PRO A 48 -0.33 -5.80 -4.84
C PRO A 48 1.10 -5.27 -4.86
N HIS A 49 1.38 -4.26 -4.04
CA HIS A 49 2.73 -3.72 -3.86
C HIS A 49 3.12 -3.83 -2.38
N TYR A 50 4.37 -4.22 -2.13
CA TYR A 50 4.96 -4.18 -0.79
C TYR A 50 5.22 -2.73 -0.35
N GLY A 51 4.55 -2.26 0.70
CA GLY A 51 4.74 -0.90 1.22
C GLY A 51 3.56 -0.41 2.06
N MET A 52 3.73 0.76 2.68
CA MET A 52 2.70 1.39 3.52
C MET A 52 1.74 2.30 2.74
N TYR A 53 2.04 2.55 1.47
CA TYR A 53 1.32 3.49 0.63
C TYR A 53 0.86 2.82 -0.66
N CYS A 54 -0.26 3.28 -1.20
CA CYS A 54 -0.77 2.88 -2.51
C CYS A 54 -1.12 4.11 -3.35
N THR A 55 -1.08 3.94 -4.67
CA THR A 55 -1.53 4.97 -5.63
C THR A 55 -2.80 4.48 -6.31
N VAL A 56 -3.79 5.36 -6.42
CA VAL A 56 -5.05 5.09 -7.12
C VAL A 56 -5.21 6.10 -8.25
N GLY A 57 -5.54 5.63 -9.44
CA GLY A 57 -5.73 6.46 -10.64
C GLY A 57 -6.95 6.04 -11.44
N GLY A 58 -7.51 7.00 -12.18
CA GLY A 58 -8.61 6.77 -13.13
C GLY A 58 -8.20 7.21 -14.52
N LEU A 59 -8.44 6.35 -15.51
CA LEU A 59 -8.22 6.67 -16.92
C LEU A 59 -9.58 6.73 -17.63
N LEU A 60 -9.84 7.83 -18.33
CA LEU A 60 -11.03 8.00 -19.13
C LEU A 60 -10.64 8.11 -20.60
N SER A 61 -11.07 7.12 -21.39
CA SER A 61 -10.84 7.09 -22.83
C SER A 61 -12.08 7.62 -23.54
N PHE A 62 -11.94 8.72 -24.26
CA PHE A 62 -12.97 9.24 -25.15
C PHE A 62 -12.66 8.80 -26.59
N PHE A 63 -13.58 8.09 -27.21
CA PHE A 63 -13.51 7.85 -28.65
C PHE A 63 -14.15 9.03 -29.36
N LYS A 64 -13.35 9.88 -30.01
CA LYS A 64 -13.87 10.90 -30.92
C LYS A 64 -14.19 10.20 -32.24
N GLY A 65 -15.48 9.93 -32.47
CA GLY A 65 -15.94 9.36 -33.74
C GLY A 65 -15.57 10.27 -34.92
N MET A 66 -15.09 9.65 -36.00
CA MET A 66 -14.90 10.27 -37.32
C MET A 66 -16.25 10.52 -38.00
#